data_AF-A0A0D2QVN6-F1
#
_entry.id   AF-A0A0D2QVN6-F1
#
_cell.length_a   1.000
_cell.length_b   1.000
_cell.length_c   1.000
_cell.angle_alpha   90.00
_cell.angle_beta   90.00
_cell.angle_gamma   90.00
#
_symmetry.space_group_name_H-M   'P 1'
#
loop_
_entity.id
_entity.type
_entity.pdbx_description
1 polymer ?
#
loop_
_entity_poly.entity_id
_entity_poly.type
_entity_poly.pdbx_seq_one_letter_code
_entity_poly.pdbx_strand_id
1 'polypeptide(L)'
;MAKLRIAGTWVGVIDLELENWTVAMLREEVAKRSNAQRPDSINLISAGKVLKDGDGSQNLTQLGIRNNAKILATRVSVDEGKSLEQELMAEEERSRRLARVKAAATALSKRHVDGSLPIEDFNIELENQGGQKVQLGTETDQRAVMMGLMLHENAKNLLTRQLYKDALEVLTMGEEAFSLCDPKVLEFIDNVPILQIDMVWCYFLLRDISWLSVAGIRLEKAREGLERCHGKDCSRVRLLQAGCQPELALHMRLELLEGVVAYHNGQLDKSKKALTSAQAKFSQ
;
A
#
# COMPACT_ATOMS: atom_id res chain seq x y z
N MET A 1 4.25 -29.41 50.26
CA MET A 1 4.12 -28.02 49.75
C MET A 1 5.45 -27.53 49.22
N ALA A 2 5.48 -27.04 47.98
CA ALA A 2 6.63 -26.42 47.35
C ALA A 2 6.44 -24.90 47.28
N LYS A 3 7.54 -24.15 47.35
CA LYS A 3 7.53 -22.68 47.29
C LYS A 3 7.95 -22.22 45.90
N LEU A 4 7.11 -21.46 45.21
CA LEU A 4 7.47 -20.81 43.95
C LEU A 4 7.71 -19.32 44.17
N ARG A 5 8.81 -18.80 43.64
CA ARG A 5 9.16 -17.38 43.72
C ARG A 5 8.76 -16.70 42.44
N ILE A 6 7.81 -15.78 42.51
CA ILE A 6 7.32 -15.03 41.36
C ILE A 6 7.90 -13.62 41.40
N ALA A 7 8.36 -13.15 40.24
CA ALA A 7 8.87 -11.81 40.02
C ALA A 7 8.25 -11.20 38.76
N GLY A 8 8.25 -9.87 38.62
CA GLY A 8 7.70 -9.15 37.46
C GLY A 8 6.41 -8.40 37.81
N THR A 9 5.31 -8.66 37.07
CA THR A 9 4.00 -8.01 37.27
C THR A 9 3.47 -8.15 38.70
N TRP A 10 3.85 -9.23 39.39
CA TRP A 10 3.65 -9.39 40.82
C TRP A 10 4.87 -10.06 41.44
N VAL A 11 5.23 -9.64 42.64
CA VAL A 11 6.40 -10.15 43.37
C VAL A 11 5.93 -10.81 44.66
N GLY A 12 6.24 -12.09 44.82
CA GLY A 12 5.88 -12.83 46.02
C GLY A 12 6.17 -14.32 45.95
N VAL A 13 5.84 -15.03 47.03
CA VAL A 13 5.99 -16.48 47.15
C VAL A 13 4.61 -17.13 47.15
N ILE A 14 4.43 -18.17 46.34
CA ILE A 14 3.23 -19.00 46.34
C ILE A 14 3.60 -20.39 46.85
N ASP A 15 2.95 -20.82 47.93
CA ASP A 15 3.05 -22.16 48.47
C ASP A 15 1.98 -23.04 47.78
N LEU A 16 2.42 -24.07 47.05
CA LEU A 16 1.51 -24.93 46.27
C LEU A 16 2.02 -26.37 46.12
N GLU A 17 1.13 -27.26 45.68
CA GLU A 17 1.46 -28.66 45.39
C GLU A 17 1.73 -28.83 43.90
N LEU A 18 3.00 -29.03 43.54
CA LEU A 18 3.48 -29.09 42.14
C LEU A 18 2.82 -30.21 41.33
N GLU A 19 2.32 -31.25 42.01
CA GLU A 19 1.65 -32.41 41.42
C GLU A 19 0.19 -32.13 41.07
N ASN A 20 -0.46 -31.15 41.70
CA ASN A 20 -1.88 -30.86 41.52
C ASN A 20 -2.15 -29.58 40.71
N TRP A 21 -1.10 -28.79 40.45
CA TRP A 21 -1.22 -27.50 39.78
C TRP A 21 -0.81 -27.60 38.31
N THR A 22 -1.53 -26.87 37.46
CA THR A 22 -1.25 -26.67 36.04
C THR A 22 -0.76 -25.24 35.78
N VAL A 23 -0.23 -24.98 34.58
CA VAL A 23 0.20 -23.63 34.17
C VAL A 23 -0.96 -22.64 34.19
N ALA A 24 -2.15 -23.06 33.75
CA ALA A 24 -3.36 -22.24 33.75
C ALA A 24 -3.77 -21.82 35.17
N MET A 25 -3.76 -22.75 36.12
CA MET A 25 -4.05 -22.46 37.53
C MET A 25 -3.04 -21.48 38.15
N LEU A 26 -1.75 -21.66 37.83
CA LEU A 26 -0.71 -20.73 38.27
C LEU A 26 -0.88 -19.34 37.66
N ARG A 27 -1.24 -19.27 36.36
CA ARG A 27 -1.49 -18.02 35.63
C ARG A 27 -2.70 -17.28 36.23
N GLU A 28 -3.76 -18.00 36.56
CA GLU A 28 -4.96 -17.44 37.21
C GLU A 28 -4.65 -16.88 38.61
N GLU A 29 -3.87 -17.60 39.42
CA GLU A 29 -3.48 -17.13 40.76
C GLU A 29 -2.60 -15.88 40.69
N VAL A 30 -1.66 -15.83 39.75
CA VAL A 30 -0.84 -14.64 39.50
C VAL A 30 -1.69 -13.48 38.97
N ALA A 31 -2.71 -13.75 38.16
CA ALA A 31 -3.62 -12.72 37.65
C ALA A 31 -4.46 -12.10 38.77
N LYS A 32 -5.02 -12.93 39.67
CA LYS A 32 -5.76 -12.48 40.86
C LYS A 32 -4.89 -11.58 41.74
N ARG A 33 -3.65 -11.99 42.02
CA ARG A 33 -2.74 -11.23 42.90
C ARG A 33 -2.15 -9.98 42.26
N SER A 34 -2.08 -9.93 40.94
CA SER A 34 -1.58 -8.78 40.16
C SER A 34 -2.67 -7.80 39.72
N ASN A 35 -3.92 -8.00 40.17
CA ASN A 35 -5.09 -7.22 39.76
C ASN A 35 -5.24 -7.13 38.22
N ALA A 36 -4.92 -8.22 37.52
CA ALA A 36 -5.07 -8.31 36.06
C ALA A 36 -6.49 -8.76 35.71
N GLN A 37 -7.16 -8.06 34.80
CA GLN A 37 -8.54 -8.36 34.39
C GLN A 37 -8.70 -9.69 33.63
N ARG A 38 -7.62 -10.23 33.03
CA ARG A 38 -7.65 -11.52 32.30
C ARG A 38 -6.40 -12.35 32.59
N PRO A 39 -6.52 -13.64 32.96
CA PRO A 39 -5.38 -14.56 33.11
C PRO A 39 -4.49 -14.66 31.88
N ASP A 40 -5.09 -14.64 30.68
CA ASP A 40 -4.38 -14.74 29.39
C ASP A 40 -3.40 -13.58 29.16
N SER A 41 -3.56 -12.46 29.87
CA SER A 41 -2.68 -11.29 29.77
C SER A 41 -1.36 -11.42 30.53
N ILE A 42 -1.05 -12.59 31.10
CA ILE A 42 0.16 -12.82 31.88
C ILE A 42 0.95 -13.95 31.26
N ASN A 43 2.15 -13.66 30.76
CA ASN A 43 3.11 -14.67 30.37
C ASN A 43 3.97 -15.09 31.56
N LEU A 44 4.08 -16.40 31.77
CA LEU A 44 4.95 -16.99 32.79
C LEU A 44 6.21 -17.54 32.13
N ILE A 45 7.38 -17.17 32.63
CA ILE A 45 8.68 -17.57 32.09
C ILE A 45 9.49 -18.25 33.19
N SER A 46 9.97 -19.47 32.94
CA SER A 46 10.82 -20.23 33.87
C SER A 46 12.07 -20.70 33.14
N ALA A 47 13.24 -20.47 33.72
CA ALA A 47 14.54 -20.86 33.16
C ALA A 47 14.74 -20.48 31.66
N GLY A 48 14.23 -19.31 31.25
CA GLY A 48 14.33 -18.81 29.88
C GLY A 48 13.29 -19.36 28.89
N LYS A 49 12.34 -20.20 29.33
CA LYS A 49 11.26 -20.73 28.50
C LYS A 49 9.90 -20.14 28.90
N VAL A 50 9.12 -19.71 27.92
CA VAL A 50 7.73 -19.27 28.12
C VAL A 50 6.86 -20.51 28.36
N LEU A 51 6.15 -20.54 29.48
CA LEU A 51 5.21 -21.60 29.82
C LEU A 51 3.92 -21.40 29.02
N LYS A 52 3.62 -22.35 28.14
CA LYS A 52 2.38 -22.39 27.37
C LYS A 52 1.33 -23.17 28.13
N ASP A 53 0.08 -22.72 28.02
CA ASP A 53 -1.07 -23.49 28.50
C ASP A 53 -1.27 -24.63 27.49
N GLY A 54 -0.81 -25.84 27.84
CA GLY A 54 -1.10 -27.05 27.05
C GLY A 54 -2.55 -27.52 27.26
N ASP A 55 -2.83 -28.79 26.97
CA ASP A 55 -4.16 -29.43 27.09
C ASP A 55 -4.69 -29.56 28.53
N GLY A 56 -4.14 -28.82 29.51
CA GLY A 56 -4.53 -28.87 30.92
C GLY A 56 -4.13 -30.15 31.67
N SER A 57 -3.54 -31.13 30.98
CA SER A 57 -3.15 -32.44 31.53
C SER A 57 -1.73 -32.49 32.12
N GLN A 58 -0.92 -31.44 31.89
CA GLN A 58 0.47 -31.38 32.35
C GLN A 58 0.62 -30.60 33.65
N ASN A 59 1.20 -31.26 34.64
CA ASN A 59 1.44 -30.74 35.98
C ASN A 59 2.75 -29.90 35.97
N LEU A 60 2.90 -28.96 36.89
CA LEU A 60 4.10 -28.10 36.97
C LEU A 60 5.41 -28.92 37.08
N THR A 61 5.38 -30.09 37.73
CA THR A 61 6.54 -31.01 37.82
C THR A 61 6.95 -31.56 36.46
N GLN A 62 5.99 -31.90 35.59
CA GLN A 62 6.25 -32.44 34.25
C GLN A 62 6.85 -31.38 33.31
N LEU A 63 6.61 -30.11 33.60
CA LEU A 63 7.20 -28.96 32.90
C LEU A 63 8.57 -28.55 33.48
N GLY A 64 9.13 -29.35 34.39
CA GLY A 64 10.46 -29.13 34.97
C GLY A 64 10.52 -28.08 36.07
N ILE A 65 9.37 -27.66 36.61
CA ILE A 65 9.30 -26.68 37.71
C ILE A 65 9.57 -27.41 39.03
N ARG A 66 10.62 -26.98 39.74
CA ARG A 66 11.07 -27.56 41.01
C ARG A 66 10.72 -26.66 42.19
N ASN A 67 10.85 -27.19 43.40
CA ASN A 67 10.75 -26.40 44.62
C ASN A 67 11.78 -25.24 44.61
N ASN A 68 11.37 -24.03 45.00
CA ASN A 68 12.10 -22.77 44.90
C ASN A 68 12.40 -22.28 43.47
N ALA A 69 11.69 -22.75 42.46
CA ALA A 69 11.83 -22.22 41.10
C ALA A 69 11.47 -20.72 41.05
N LYS A 70 12.21 -19.97 40.22
CA LYS A 70 11.97 -18.56 39.92
C LYS A 70 11.15 -18.46 38.64
N ILE A 71 9.99 -17.81 38.73
CA ILE A 71 9.08 -17.59 37.62
C ILE A 71 8.95 -16.09 37.40
N LEU A 72 9.22 -15.64 36.18
CA LEU A 72 8.99 -14.26 35.78
C LEU A 72 7.59 -14.17 35.17
N ALA A 73 6.73 -13.36 35.76
CA ALA A 73 5.41 -13.03 35.25
C ALA A 73 5.49 -11.67 34.55
N THR A 74 5.18 -11.61 33.25
CA THR A 74 5.15 -10.38 32.47
C THR A 74 3.74 -10.15 31.94
N ARG A 75 3.22 -8.93 32.07
CA ARG A 75 1.93 -8.58 31.48
C ARG A 75 2.11 -8.39 29.97
N VAL A 76 1.33 -9.12 29.19
CA VAL A 76 1.26 -9.00 27.73
C VAL A 76 -0.19 -8.70 27.35
N SER A 77 -0.35 -7.63 26.60
CA SER A 77 -1.55 -7.26 25.86
C SER A 77 -1.85 -8.35 24.81
N VAL A 78 -2.72 -9.30 25.14
CA VAL A 78 -3.19 -10.34 24.19
C VAL A 78 -3.83 -9.72 22.95
N ASP A 79 -4.41 -8.52 23.11
CA ASP A 79 -4.98 -7.73 22.02
C ASP A 79 -3.92 -7.27 21.02
N GLU A 80 -2.74 -6.83 21.49
CA GLU A 80 -1.67 -6.36 20.62
C GLU A 80 -1.07 -7.52 19.79
N GLY A 81 -0.87 -8.70 20.40
CA GLY A 81 -0.39 -9.88 19.68
C GLY A 81 -1.36 -10.40 18.62
N LYS A 82 -2.66 -10.47 18.93
CA LYS A 82 -3.70 -10.87 17.98
C LYS A 82 -3.91 -9.83 16.88
N SER A 83 -3.83 -8.54 17.22
CA SER A 83 -3.91 -7.45 16.25
C SER A 83 -2.74 -7.49 15.27
N LEU A 84 -1.52 -7.75 15.76
CA LEU A 84 -0.33 -7.83 14.92
C LEU A 84 -0.38 -9.04 13.97
N GLU A 85 -0.81 -10.21 14.45
CA GLU A 85 -1.01 -11.38 13.57
C GLU A 85 -2.07 -11.13 12.49
N GLN A 86 -3.15 -10.44 12.83
CA GLN A 86 -4.19 -10.06 11.87
C GLN A 86 -3.69 -9.05 10.83
N GLU A 87 -2.94 -8.05 11.25
CA GLU A 87 -2.30 -7.06 10.35
C GLU A 87 -1.31 -7.74 9.39
N LEU A 88 -0.47 -8.65 9.90
CA LEU A 88 0.47 -9.41 9.08
C LEU A 88 -0.25 -10.29 8.05
N MET A 89 -1.30 -11.00 8.46
CA MET A 89 -2.10 -11.81 7.52
C MET A 89 -2.79 -10.95 6.45
N ALA A 90 -3.29 -9.77 6.82
CA ALA A 90 -3.89 -8.84 5.88
C ALA A 90 -2.87 -8.31 4.87
N GLU A 91 -1.66 -7.97 5.32
CA GLU A 91 -0.58 -7.50 4.46
C GLU A 91 -0.05 -8.61 3.53
N GLU A 92 0.01 -9.86 4.00
CA GLU A 92 0.35 -11.00 3.14
C GLU A 92 -0.69 -11.22 2.03
N GLU A 93 -1.98 -11.17 2.35
CA GLU A 93 -3.03 -11.36 1.34
C GLU A 93 -3.04 -10.21 0.33
N ARG A 94 -2.80 -8.99 0.80
CA ARG A 94 -2.60 -7.80 -0.04
C ARG A 94 -1.42 -7.99 -1.01
N SER A 95 -0.27 -8.41 -0.49
CA SER A 95 0.92 -8.71 -1.29
C SER A 95 0.66 -9.81 -2.33
N ARG A 96 -0.04 -10.88 -1.96
CA ARG A 96 -0.44 -11.94 -2.90
C ARG A 96 -1.34 -11.42 -4.01
N ARG A 97 -2.33 -10.58 -3.68
CA ARG A 97 -3.22 -9.97 -4.67
C ARG A 97 -2.46 -9.10 -5.66
N LEU A 98 -1.53 -8.29 -5.18
CA LEU A 98 -0.70 -7.42 -6.02
C LEU A 98 0.27 -8.21 -6.90
N ALA A 99 0.88 -9.28 -6.37
CA ALA A 99 1.70 -10.19 -7.16
C ALA A 99 0.91 -10.83 -8.31
N ARG A 100 -0.36 -11.19 -8.08
CA ARG A 100 -1.27 -11.68 -9.15
C ARG A 100 -1.54 -10.62 -10.21
N VAL A 101 -1.77 -9.37 -9.83
CA VAL A 101 -1.97 -8.26 -10.78
C VAL A 101 -0.73 -8.06 -11.64
N LYS A 102 0.47 -8.01 -11.03
CA LYS A 102 1.74 -7.87 -11.76
C LYS A 102 1.98 -9.04 -12.72
N ALA A 103 1.74 -10.28 -12.28
CA ALA A 103 1.87 -11.47 -13.10
C ALA A 103 0.90 -11.46 -14.30
N ALA A 104 -0.36 -11.07 -14.07
CA ALA A 104 -1.36 -10.96 -15.14
C ALA A 104 -0.99 -9.90 -16.17
N ALA A 105 -0.58 -8.69 -15.73
CA ALA A 105 -0.14 -7.62 -16.62
C ALA A 105 1.09 -8.03 -17.45
N THR A 106 2.05 -8.72 -16.83
CA THR A 106 3.26 -9.24 -17.52
C THR A 106 2.92 -10.34 -18.53
N ALA A 107 1.99 -11.23 -18.19
CA ALA A 107 1.56 -12.30 -19.09
C ALA A 107 0.82 -11.74 -20.31
N LEU A 108 -0.04 -10.74 -20.10
CA LEU A 108 -0.77 -10.08 -21.17
C LEU A 108 0.18 -9.27 -22.06
N SER A 109 1.07 -8.45 -21.51
CA SER A 109 2.01 -7.67 -22.33
C SER A 109 2.93 -8.53 -23.21
N LYS A 110 3.32 -9.72 -22.76
CA LYS A 110 4.12 -10.67 -23.56
C LYS A 110 3.34 -11.29 -24.72
N ARG A 111 2.03 -11.51 -24.56
CA ARG A 111 1.19 -12.18 -25.56
C ARG A 111 0.97 -11.34 -26.83
N HIS A 112 1.13 -10.03 -26.75
CA HIS A 112 0.75 -9.11 -27.83
C HIS A 112 1.87 -8.75 -28.81
N VAL A 113 3.03 -9.38 -28.67
CA VAL A 113 4.21 -9.00 -29.45
C VAL A 113 4.34 -9.74 -30.78
N ASP A 114 3.91 -11.00 -30.84
CA ASP A 114 4.14 -11.85 -32.01
C ASP A 114 2.89 -11.97 -32.91
N GLY A 115 1.76 -11.35 -32.51
CA GLY A 115 0.48 -11.41 -33.23
C GLY A 115 -0.08 -12.84 -33.45
N SER A 116 0.57 -13.86 -32.88
CA SER A 116 0.39 -15.27 -33.20
C SER A 116 -0.59 -15.94 -32.23
N LEU A 117 -1.87 -15.54 -32.31
CA LEU A 117 -2.96 -16.38 -31.84
C LEU A 117 -3.82 -16.84 -33.02
N PRO A 118 -4.33 -18.09 -33.02
CA PRO A 118 -5.30 -18.57 -34.00
C PRO A 118 -6.70 -17.93 -33.86
N ILE A 119 -6.85 -16.90 -33.00
CA ILE A 119 -8.10 -16.19 -32.72
C ILE A 119 -7.76 -14.70 -32.72
N GLU A 120 -8.03 -14.03 -33.85
CA GLU A 120 -7.64 -12.65 -34.16
C GLU A 120 -8.33 -11.59 -33.26
N ASP A 121 -9.32 -11.97 -32.45
CA ASP A 121 -10.26 -11.07 -31.77
C ASP A 121 -9.82 -10.53 -30.38
N PHE A 122 -8.67 -10.93 -29.84
CA PHE A 122 -8.24 -10.52 -28.48
C PHE A 122 -6.86 -9.85 -28.42
N ASN A 123 -6.44 -9.17 -29.49
CA ASN A 123 -5.21 -8.39 -29.47
C ASN A 123 -5.44 -7.00 -28.86
N ILE A 124 -4.61 -6.62 -27.88
CA ILE A 124 -4.58 -5.26 -27.34
C ILE A 124 -3.72 -4.42 -28.28
N GLU A 125 -4.31 -3.38 -28.84
CA GLU A 125 -3.65 -2.51 -29.80
C GLU A 125 -3.36 -1.14 -29.17
N LEU A 126 -2.19 -0.61 -29.47
CA LEU A 126 -1.82 0.75 -29.09
C LEU A 126 -2.42 1.70 -30.10
N GLU A 127 -3.28 2.61 -29.66
CA GLU A 127 -3.89 3.65 -30.49
C GLU A 127 -3.39 5.03 -30.06
N ASN A 128 -3.31 5.95 -31.02
CA ASN A 128 -3.15 7.37 -30.71
C ASN A 128 -4.48 8.01 -30.27
N GLN A 129 -4.44 9.28 -29.88
CA GLN A 129 -5.63 10.05 -29.46
C GLN A 129 -6.73 10.16 -30.55
N GLY A 130 -6.43 9.79 -31.80
CA GLY A 130 -7.39 9.72 -32.91
C GLY A 130 -7.89 8.31 -33.24
N GLY A 131 -7.58 7.31 -32.41
CA GLY A 131 -7.99 5.91 -32.61
C GLY A 131 -7.21 5.17 -33.70
N GLN A 132 -6.05 5.70 -34.13
CA GLN A 132 -5.23 5.03 -35.14
C GLN A 132 -4.14 4.21 -34.46
N LYS A 133 -3.94 2.98 -34.94
CA LYS A 133 -2.90 2.08 -34.44
C LYS A 133 -1.50 2.70 -34.58
N VAL A 134 -0.69 2.60 -33.53
CA VAL A 134 0.68 3.09 -33.49
C VAL A 134 1.65 2.00 -33.06
N GLN A 135 2.77 1.89 -33.77
CA GLN A 135 3.91 1.08 -33.34
C GLN A 135 4.92 2.00 -32.66
N LEU A 136 5.16 1.77 -31.37
CA LEU A 136 6.02 2.59 -30.54
C LEU A 136 7.33 1.88 -30.25
N GLY A 137 8.45 2.41 -30.73
CA GLY A 137 9.79 1.91 -30.39
C GLY A 137 10.02 0.43 -30.71
N THR A 138 10.88 -0.20 -29.92
CA THR A 138 11.23 -1.62 -30.03
C THR A 138 10.16 -2.53 -29.43
N GLU A 139 10.25 -3.83 -29.73
CA GLU A 139 9.43 -4.87 -29.10
C GLU A 139 9.41 -4.80 -27.56
N THR A 140 10.56 -4.50 -26.96
CA THR A 140 10.71 -4.35 -25.51
C THR A 140 10.00 -3.09 -25.00
N ASP A 141 10.09 -1.98 -25.74
CA ASP A 141 9.37 -0.74 -25.41
C ASP A 141 7.85 -0.97 -25.47
N GLN A 142 7.37 -1.66 -26.51
CA GLN A 142 5.94 -1.97 -26.66
C GLN A 142 5.40 -2.78 -25.49
N ARG A 143 6.12 -3.82 -25.05
CA ARG A 143 5.74 -4.63 -23.88
C ARG A 143 5.68 -3.79 -22.61
N ALA A 144 6.68 -2.94 -22.41
CA ALA A 144 6.81 -2.12 -21.22
C ALA A 144 5.74 -1.02 -21.17
N VAL A 145 5.49 -0.33 -22.29
CA VAL A 145 4.39 0.63 -22.45
C VAL A 145 3.05 -0.04 -22.19
N MET A 146 2.77 -1.17 -22.84
CA MET A 146 1.50 -1.89 -22.66
C MET A 146 1.30 -2.32 -21.22
N MET A 147 2.33 -2.87 -20.57
CA MET A 147 2.27 -3.22 -19.15
C MET A 147 1.98 -2.00 -18.27
N GLY A 148 2.65 -0.87 -18.52
CA GLY A 148 2.41 0.39 -17.80
C GLY A 148 0.97 0.89 -17.95
N LEU A 149 0.43 0.87 -19.17
CA LEU A 149 -0.96 1.27 -19.46
C LEU A 149 -1.98 0.37 -18.77
N MET A 150 -1.79 -0.95 -18.84
CA MET A 150 -2.69 -1.91 -18.19
C MET A 150 -2.70 -1.75 -16.66
N LEU A 151 -1.53 -1.54 -16.06
CA LEU A 151 -1.41 -1.28 -14.63
C LEU A 151 -2.04 0.05 -14.26
N HIS A 152 -1.88 1.10 -15.07
CA HIS A 152 -2.54 2.38 -14.84
C HIS A 152 -4.07 2.24 -14.88
N GLU A 153 -4.62 1.50 -15.83
CA GLU A 153 -6.06 1.25 -15.91
C GLU A 153 -6.56 0.40 -14.72
N ASN A 154 -5.78 -0.59 -14.29
CA ASN A 154 -6.08 -1.33 -13.06
C ASN A 154 -6.08 -0.41 -11.83
N ALA A 155 -5.11 0.51 -11.72
CA ALA A 155 -5.03 1.47 -10.64
C ALA A 155 -6.23 2.43 -10.62
N LYS A 156 -6.70 2.91 -11.78
CA LYS A 156 -7.93 3.72 -11.85
C LYS A 156 -9.13 2.97 -11.27
N ASN A 157 -9.26 1.68 -11.54
CA ASN A 157 -10.29 0.84 -10.94
C ASN A 157 -10.13 0.67 -9.41
N LEU A 158 -8.90 0.71 -8.89
CA LEU A 158 -8.67 0.72 -7.44
C LEU A 158 -9.00 2.09 -6.82
N LEU A 159 -8.70 3.18 -7.53
CA LEU A 159 -9.04 4.54 -7.12
C LEU A 159 -10.55 4.75 -7.00
N THR A 160 -11.35 4.27 -7.95
CA THR A 160 -12.83 4.34 -7.89
C THR A 160 -13.40 3.57 -6.70
N ARG A 161 -12.71 2.48 -6.30
CA ARG A 161 -13.02 1.66 -5.13
C ARG A 161 -12.44 2.20 -3.82
N GLN A 162 -11.77 3.35 -3.85
CA GLN A 162 -11.13 4.00 -2.70
C GLN A 162 -10.02 3.16 -2.04
N LEU A 163 -9.43 2.22 -2.77
CA LEU A 163 -8.31 1.38 -2.30
C LEU A 163 -6.98 2.09 -2.59
N TYR A 164 -6.74 3.24 -1.94
CA TYR A 164 -5.64 4.15 -2.31
C TYR A 164 -4.24 3.57 -2.09
N LYS A 165 -4.04 2.75 -1.05
CA LYS A 165 -2.74 2.08 -0.81
C LYS A 165 -2.43 1.09 -1.94
N ASP A 166 -3.39 0.25 -2.29
CA ASP A 166 -3.26 -0.72 -3.40
C ASP A 166 -3.06 0.01 -4.73
N ALA A 167 -3.85 1.06 -4.98
CA ALA A 167 -3.73 1.88 -6.17
C ALA A 167 -2.32 2.48 -6.29
N LEU A 168 -1.77 3.02 -5.21
CA LEU A 168 -0.42 3.60 -5.20
C LEU A 168 0.65 2.55 -5.53
N GLU A 169 0.54 1.33 -5.00
CA GLU A 169 1.49 0.26 -5.32
C GLU A 169 1.38 -0.17 -6.79
N VAL A 170 0.15 -0.30 -7.33
CA VAL A 170 -0.05 -0.61 -8.75
C VAL A 170 0.45 0.52 -9.66
N LEU A 171 0.23 1.80 -9.29
CA LEU A 171 0.78 2.94 -10.02
C LEU A 171 2.31 2.94 -10.00
N THR A 172 2.92 2.55 -8.89
CA THR A 172 4.38 2.40 -8.77
C THR A 172 4.90 1.32 -9.71
N MET A 173 4.21 0.17 -9.79
CA MET A 173 4.55 -0.88 -10.77
C MET A 173 4.40 -0.40 -12.22
N GLY A 174 3.40 0.45 -12.50
CA GLY A 174 3.21 1.06 -13.81
C GLY A 174 4.33 2.04 -14.17
N GLU A 175 4.74 2.89 -13.21
CA GLU A 175 5.90 3.77 -13.33
C GLU A 175 7.20 2.99 -13.60
N GLU A 176 7.44 1.91 -12.86
CA GLU A 176 8.56 0.99 -13.09
C GLU A 176 8.51 0.43 -14.52
N ALA A 177 7.34 0.01 -15.01
CA ALA A 177 7.20 -0.50 -16.37
C ALA A 177 7.55 0.57 -17.41
N PHE A 178 7.06 1.80 -17.26
CA PHE A 178 7.43 2.90 -18.17
C PHE A 178 8.93 3.19 -18.13
N SER A 179 9.58 3.09 -16.97
CA SER A 179 11.03 3.35 -16.82
C SER A 179 11.93 2.39 -17.61
N LEU A 180 11.38 1.25 -18.08
CA LEU A 180 12.09 0.29 -18.93
C LEU A 180 12.12 0.70 -20.41
N CYS A 181 11.34 1.70 -20.81
CA CYS A 181 11.24 2.15 -22.20
C CYS A 181 12.30 3.22 -22.52
N ASP A 182 12.65 3.37 -23.81
CA ASP A 182 13.38 4.56 -24.27
C ASP A 182 12.58 5.83 -23.91
N PRO A 183 13.17 6.79 -23.17
CA PRO A 183 12.53 8.06 -22.83
C PRO A 183 11.90 8.79 -24.03
N LYS A 184 12.50 8.67 -25.23
CA LYS A 184 11.96 9.28 -26.46
C LYS A 184 10.62 8.70 -26.87
N VAL A 185 10.37 7.42 -26.56
CA VAL A 185 9.06 6.78 -26.81
C VAL A 185 8.02 7.36 -25.86
N LEU A 186 8.40 7.54 -24.58
CA LEU A 186 7.52 8.07 -23.54
C LEU A 186 7.14 9.54 -23.74
N GLU A 187 7.97 10.32 -24.43
CA GLU A 187 7.68 11.73 -24.71
C GLU A 187 6.36 11.97 -25.47
N PHE A 188 5.86 10.94 -26.16
CA PHE A 188 4.60 10.98 -26.91
C PHE A 188 3.41 10.35 -26.18
N ILE A 189 3.60 9.92 -24.93
CA ILE A 189 2.60 9.19 -24.14
C ILE A 189 2.13 10.07 -22.98
N ASP A 190 0.90 10.56 -23.06
CA ASP A 190 0.26 11.36 -22.01
C ASP A 190 -0.17 10.53 -20.79
N ASN A 191 -0.22 9.20 -20.91
CA ASN A 191 -0.51 8.32 -19.76
C ASN A 191 0.54 8.44 -18.66
N VAL A 192 1.81 8.70 -18.99
CA VAL A 192 2.87 8.88 -17.98
C VAL A 192 2.59 10.07 -17.06
N PRO A 193 2.35 11.30 -17.57
CA PRO A 193 1.99 12.42 -16.70
C PRO A 193 0.62 12.24 -16.02
N ILE A 194 -0.36 11.55 -16.62
CA ILE A 194 -1.63 11.23 -15.95
C ILE A 194 -1.39 10.28 -14.76
N LEU A 195 -0.52 9.29 -14.92
CA LEU A 195 -0.12 8.38 -13.84
C LEU A 195 0.51 9.15 -12.67
N GLN A 196 1.35 10.16 -12.94
CA GLN A 196 1.92 11.02 -11.91
C GLN A 196 0.84 11.78 -11.12
N ILE A 197 -0.18 12.32 -11.81
CA ILE A 197 -1.32 13.01 -11.18
C ILE A 197 -2.10 12.03 -10.29
N ASP A 198 -2.32 10.80 -10.73
CA ASP A 198 -3.00 9.77 -9.95
C ASP A 198 -2.19 9.33 -8.71
N MET A 199 -0.85 9.27 -8.80
CA MET A 199 0.00 9.00 -7.63
C MET A 199 -0.10 10.11 -6.59
N VAL A 200 -0.06 11.38 -7.01
CA VAL A 200 -0.19 12.52 -6.10
C VAL A 200 -1.58 12.57 -5.45
N TRP A 201 -2.62 12.19 -6.19
CA TRP A 201 -3.95 12.02 -5.63
C TRP A 201 -3.98 10.96 -4.52
N CYS A 202 -3.33 9.80 -4.72
CA CYS A 202 -3.16 8.81 -3.65
C CYS A 202 -2.45 9.39 -2.44
N TYR A 203 -1.37 10.15 -2.62
CA TYR A 203 -0.63 10.77 -1.51
C TYR A 203 -1.53 11.63 -0.62
N PHE A 204 -2.38 12.47 -1.22
CA PHE A 204 -3.30 13.31 -0.46
C PHE A 204 -4.42 12.53 0.21
N LEU A 205 -4.97 11.51 -0.45
CA LEU A 205 -6.04 10.70 0.14
C LEU A 205 -5.55 9.78 1.26
N LEU A 206 -4.28 9.39 1.22
CA LEU A 206 -3.61 8.70 2.32
C LEU A 206 -3.24 9.63 3.49
N ARG A 207 -3.31 10.95 3.28
CA ARG A 207 -3.06 12.01 4.29
C ARG A 207 -1.70 11.91 4.96
N ASP A 208 -0.70 11.41 4.23
CA ASP A 208 0.67 11.29 4.72
C ASP A 208 1.51 12.46 4.20
N ILE A 209 1.84 13.37 5.12
CA ILE A 209 2.57 14.60 4.83
C ILE A 209 4.00 14.35 4.34
N SER A 210 4.55 13.15 4.60
CA SER A 210 5.89 12.76 4.18
C SER A 210 6.04 12.78 2.66
N TRP A 211 4.94 12.63 1.92
CA TRP A 211 4.91 12.64 0.45
C TRP A 211 4.84 14.04 -0.16
N LEU A 212 4.67 15.10 0.62
CA LEU A 212 4.43 16.45 0.11
C LEU A 212 5.58 16.96 -0.78
N SER A 213 6.82 16.69 -0.39
CA SER A 213 8.01 17.08 -1.17
C SER A 213 8.07 16.37 -2.52
N VAL A 214 7.76 15.06 -2.52
CA VAL A 214 7.71 14.24 -3.74
C VAL A 214 6.53 14.65 -4.62
N ALA A 215 5.39 15.03 -4.03
CA ALA A 215 4.20 15.44 -4.76
C ALA A 215 4.49 16.63 -5.69
N GLY A 216 5.19 17.65 -5.21
CA GLY A 216 5.55 18.82 -6.04
C GLY A 216 6.37 18.44 -7.27
N ILE A 217 7.40 17.62 -7.09
CA ILE A 217 8.28 17.16 -8.19
C ILE A 217 7.48 16.34 -9.21
N ARG A 218 6.55 15.48 -8.75
CA ARG A 218 5.71 14.67 -9.63
C ARG A 218 4.75 15.54 -10.45
N LEU A 219 4.14 16.57 -9.84
CA LEU A 219 3.24 17.49 -10.56
C LEU A 219 3.98 18.34 -11.59
N GLU A 220 5.20 18.79 -11.30
CA GLU A 220 6.03 19.52 -12.27
C GLU A 220 6.35 18.66 -13.49
N LYS A 221 6.78 17.40 -13.27
CA LYS A 221 6.96 16.42 -14.35
C LYS A 221 5.67 16.16 -15.12
N ALA A 222 4.53 16.08 -14.42
CA ALA A 222 3.23 15.89 -15.06
C ALA A 222 2.89 17.07 -15.98
N ARG A 223 3.11 18.30 -15.51
CA ARG A 223 2.89 19.52 -16.29
C ARG A 223 3.74 19.55 -17.56
N GLU A 224 5.04 19.32 -17.45
CA GLU A 224 5.94 19.28 -18.61
C GLU A 224 5.54 18.18 -19.60
N GLY A 225 5.17 17.00 -19.10
CA GLY A 225 4.70 15.89 -19.93
C GLY A 225 3.40 16.22 -20.67
N LEU A 226 2.41 16.81 -19.99
CA LEU A 226 1.16 17.22 -20.61
C LEU A 226 1.35 18.38 -21.59
N GLU A 227 2.24 19.34 -21.33
CA GLU A 227 2.53 20.42 -22.28
C GLU A 227 3.18 19.87 -23.56
N ARG A 228 4.06 18.87 -23.44
CA ARG A 228 4.66 18.18 -24.59
C ARG A 228 3.61 17.41 -25.38
N CYS A 229 2.74 16.67 -24.70
CA CYS A 229 1.73 15.83 -25.35
C CYS A 229 0.55 16.65 -25.89
N HIS A 230 0.05 17.66 -25.18
CA HIS A 230 -1.15 18.40 -25.57
C HIS A 230 -0.84 19.67 -26.38
N GLY A 231 0.44 20.05 -26.46
CA GLY A 231 0.88 21.34 -26.97
C GLY A 231 0.61 22.46 -25.97
N LYS A 232 1.32 23.58 -26.12
CA LYS A 232 1.07 24.78 -25.30
C LYS A 232 -0.41 25.18 -25.39
N ASP A 233 -1.01 25.48 -24.25
CA ASP A 233 -2.44 25.81 -24.11
C ASP A 233 -3.41 24.77 -24.70
N CYS A 234 -3.06 23.48 -24.71
CA CYS A 234 -3.87 22.41 -25.31
C CYS A 234 -4.15 22.61 -26.82
N SER A 235 -3.32 23.38 -27.51
CA SER A 235 -3.50 23.71 -28.93
C SER A 235 -3.58 22.47 -29.83
N ARG A 236 -2.79 21.42 -29.56
CA ARG A 236 -2.77 20.19 -30.35
C ARG A 236 -4.01 19.34 -30.14
N VAL A 237 -4.44 19.20 -28.87
CA VAL A 237 -5.62 18.42 -28.50
C VAL A 237 -6.91 19.07 -28.99
N ARG A 238 -7.05 20.39 -28.86
CA ARG A 238 -8.24 21.12 -29.36
C ARG A 238 -8.41 20.96 -30.87
N LEU A 239 -7.32 20.85 -31.63
CA LEU A 239 -7.34 20.61 -33.06
C LEU A 239 -7.79 19.18 -33.41
N LEU A 240 -7.33 18.18 -32.65
CA LEU A 240 -7.63 16.77 -32.89
C LEU A 240 -9.08 16.39 -32.50
N GLN A 241 -9.65 17.04 -31.49
CA GLN A 241 -10.96 16.68 -30.94
C GLN A 241 -12.11 17.61 -31.35
N ALA A 242 -11.93 18.39 -32.44
CA ALA A 242 -12.95 19.25 -33.02
C ALA A 242 -13.66 20.19 -32.02
N GLY A 243 -12.95 20.64 -30.98
CA GLY A 243 -13.47 21.55 -29.96
C GLY A 243 -14.02 20.90 -28.68
N CYS A 244 -14.13 19.57 -28.60
CA CYS A 244 -14.34 18.89 -27.31
C CYS A 244 -13.10 19.06 -26.41
N GLN A 245 -13.30 19.24 -25.10
CA GLN A 245 -12.21 19.41 -24.13
C GLN A 245 -12.32 18.42 -22.94
N PRO A 246 -12.33 17.10 -23.18
CA PRO A 246 -12.27 16.10 -22.11
C PRO A 246 -11.03 16.26 -21.20
N GLU A 247 -9.94 16.83 -21.72
CA GLU A 247 -8.70 17.10 -20.98
C GLU A 247 -8.84 18.28 -20.01
N LEU A 248 -9.91 19.07 -20.09
CA LEU A 248 -10.17 20.17 -19.17
C LEU A 248 -10.22 19.67 -17.72
N ALA A 249 -10.88 18.53 -17.50
CA ALA A 249 -10.97 17.89 -16.19
C ALA A 249 -9.59 17.44 -15.67
N LEU A 250 -8.71 16.96 -16.56
CA LEU A 250 -7.34 16.58 -16.22
C LEU A 250 -6.51 17.78 -15.80
N HIS A 251 -6.54 18.87 -16.58
CA HIS A 251 -5.82 20.11 -16.25
C HIS A 251 -6.35 20.78 -14.99
N MET A 252 -7.67 20.77 -14.80
CA MET A 252 -8.29 21.23 -13.55
C MET A 252 -7.75 20.42 -12.36
N ARG A 253 -7.67 19.09 -12.47
CA ARG A 253 -7.13 18.23 -11.42
C ARG A 253 -5.65 18.54 -11.15
N LEU A 254 -4.83 18.68 -12.19
CA LEU A 254 -3.42 19.05 -12.04
C LEU A 254 -3.27 20.37 -11.26
N GLU A 255 -3.96 21.42 -11.69
CA GLU A 255 -3.87 22.75 -11.08
C GLU A 255 -4.41 22.79 -9.63
N LEU A 256 -5.45 22.01 -9.35
CA LEU A 256 -5.95 21.81 -7.99
C LEU A 256 -4.85 21.24 -7.08
N LEU A 257 -4.19 20.15 -7.52
CA LEU A 257 -3.15 19.49 -6.73
C LEU A 257 -1.93 20.38 -6.54
N GLU A 258 -1.53 21.13 -7.57
CA GLU A 258 -0.44 22.10 -7.46
C GLU A 258 -0.78 23.22 -6.48
N GLY A 259 -2.04 23.67 -6.49
CA GLY A 259 -2.55 24.65 -5.52
C GLY A 259 -2.42 24.16 -4.07
N VAL A 260 -2.75 22.88 -3.83
CA VAL A 260 -2.60 22.22 -2.52
C VAL A 260 -1.13 22.09 -2.13
N VAL A 261 -0.25 21.61 -3.02
CA VAL A 261 1.19 21.53 -2.74
C VAL A 261 1.76 22.92 -2.43
N ALA A 262 1.44 23.93 -3.23
CA ALA A 262 1.93 25.29 -3.04
C ALA A 262 1.47 25.89 -1.71
N TYR A 263 0.24 25.59 -1.27
CA TYR A 263 -0.28 26.03 0.02
C TYR A 263 0.56 25.46 1.18
N HIS A 264 0.78 24.14 1.19
CA HIS A 264 1.55 23.49 2.24
C HIS A 264 3.04 23.85 2.22
N ASN A 265 3.58 24.29 1.08
CA ASN A 265 4.93 24.82 0.95
C ASN A 265 5.05 26.33 1.28
N GLY A 266 3.97 26.97 1.75
CA GLY A 266 3.95 28.40 2.11
C GLY A 266 3.94 29.37 0.92
N GLN A 267 3.75 28.88 -0.30
CA GLN A 267 3.72 29.68 -1.53
C GLN A 267 2.29 30.15 -1.84
N LEU A 268 1.75 31.01 -0.96
CA LEU A 268 0.33 31.42 -0.98
C LEU A 268 -0.10 32.07 -2.31
N ASP A 269 0.74 32.91 -2.92
CA ASP A 269 0.42 33.55 -4.20
C ASP A 269 0.27 32.54 -5.34
N LYS A 270 1.17 31.54 -5.39
CA LYS A 270 1.09 30.46 -6.40
C LYS A 270 -0.11 29.57 -6.14
N SER A 271 -0.36 29.23 -4.88
CA SER A 271 -1.54 28.46 -4.47
C SER A 271 -2.82 29.15 -4.93
N LYS A 272 -2.98 30.44 -4.62
CA LYS A 272 -4.15 31.23 -5.02
C LYS A 272 -4.33 31.23 -6.54
N LYS A 273 -3.26 31.48 -7.31
CA LYS A 273 -3.33 31.46 -8.78
C LYS A 273 -3.77 30.10 -9.33
N ALA A 274 -3.15 29.02 -8.85
CA ALA A 274 -3.47 27.66 -9.31
C ALA A 274 -4.91 27.27 -8.96
N LEU A 275 -5.36 27.55 -7.73
CA LEU A 275 -6.73 27.27 -7.30
C LEU A 275 -7.78 28.11 -8.03
N THR A 276 -7.52 29.39 -8.29
CA THR A 276 -8.41 30.24 -9.11
C THR A 276 -8.50 29.72 -10.54
N SER A 277 -7.37 29.28 -11.13
CA SER A 277 -7.35 28.68 -12.46
C SER A 277 -8.15 27.37 -12.51
N ALA A 278 -7.98 26.49 -11.51
CA ALA A 278 -8.75 25.26 -11.39
C ALA A 278 -10.26 25.55 -11.23
N GLN A 279 -10.63 26.53 -10.41
CA GLN A 279 -12.03 26.95 -10.22
C GLN A 279 -12.66 27.47 -11.53
N ALA A 280 -11.91 28.24 -12.31
CA ALA A 280 -12.37 28.73 -13.60
C ALA A 280 -12.64 27.59 -14.58
N LYS A 281 -11.80 26.54 -14.58
CA LYS A 281 -12.00 25.33 -15.41
C LYS A 281 -13.16 24.47 -14.93
N PHE A 282 -13.40 24.38 -13.62
CA PHE A 282 -14.55 23.67 -13.06
C PHE A 282 -15.90 24.31 -13.42
N SER A 283 -15.89 25.62 -13.66
CA SER A 283 -17.11 26.40 -13.91
C SER A 283 -17.49 26.51 -15.41
N GLN A 284 -16.70 25.88 -16.29
CA GLN A 284 -16.95 25.79 -17.74
C GLN A 284 -17.72 24.52 -18.06
#